data_AF-A0A949JLJ6-F1
#
_entry.id   AF-A0A949JLJ6-F1
#
_cell.length_a   1.000
_cell.length_b   1.000
_cell.length_c   1.000
_cell.angle_alpha   90.00
_cell.angle_beta   90.00
_cell.angle_gamma   90.00
#
_symmetry.space_group_name_H-M   'P 1'
#
loop_
_entity.id
_entity.type
_entity.pdbx_description
1 polymer ?
#
loop_
_entity_poly.entity_id
_entity_poly.type
_entity_poly.pdbx_seq_one_letter_code
_entity_poly.pdbx_strand_id
1 'polypeptide(L)' 'MIDPRPSVFAKRLSPIRRVVAIGGGKGGVGKTTVTTLTALAAASAGHRVGLL' A
#
# COMPACT_ATOMS: atom_id res chain seq x y z
N MET A 1 27.01 13.25 -5.18
CA MET A 1 26.66 11.81 -5.20
C MET A 1 25.13 11.71 -5.10
N ILE A 2 24.47 11.15 -6.11
CA ILE A 2 23.00 10.96 -6.11
C ILE A 2 22.66 9.71 -5.30
N ASP A 3 21.67 9.83 -4.41
CA ASP A 3 21.13 8.70 -3.67
C ASP A 3 20.36 7.76 -4.61
N PRO A 4 20.76 6.48 -4.75
CA PRO A 4 20.11 5.54 -5.65
C PRO A 4 18.78 4.97 -5.10
N ARG A 5 18.43 5.21 -3.83
CA ARG A 5 17.26 4.58 -3.19
C ARG A 5 15.92 4.90 -3.88
N PRO A 6 15.64 6.14 -4.32
CA PRO A 6 14.36 6.47 -4.96
C PRO A 6 14.14 5.71 -6.29
N SER A 7 15.18 5.54 -7.11
CA SER A 7 15.06 4.84 -8.40
C SER A 7 14.84 3.34 -8.22
N VAL A 8 15.46 2.74 -7.20
CA VAL A 8 15.21 1.34 -6.83
C VAL A 8 13.77 1.14 -6.34
N PHE A 9 13.24 2.06 -5.53
CA PHE A 9 11.86 2.00 -5.05
C PHE A 9 10.85 2.06 -6.21
N ALA A 10 11.03 3.00 -7.14
CA ALA A 10 10.20 3.11 -8.34
C ALA A 10 10.20 1.82 -9.17
N LYS A 11 11.39 1.21 -9.36
CA LYS A 11 11.52 -0.08 -10.08
C LYS A 11 10.81 -1.24 -9.36
N ARG A 12 10.79 -1.24 -8.03
CA ARG A 12 10.10 -2.29 -7.25
C ARG A 12 8.58 -2.16 -7.29
N LEU A 13 8.07 -0.94 -7.38
CA LEU A 13 6.63 -0.68 -7.47
C LEU A 13 6.07 -0.72 -8.89
N SER A 14 6.92 -0.68 -9.93
CA SER A 14 6.48 -0.70 -11.33
C SER A 14 5.52 -1.85 -11.74
N PRO A 15 5.59 -3.09 -11.17
CA PRO A 15 4.61 -4.12 -11.50
C PRO A 15 3.25 -3.94 -10.79
N ILE A 16 3.14 -3.04 -9.81
CA ILE A 16 1.91 -2.84 -9.05
C ILE A 16 0.96 -1.94 -9.85
N ARG A 17 -0.18 -2.51 -10.25
CA ARG A 17 -1.19 -1.80 -11.07
C ARG A 17 -1.85 -0.64 -10.34
N ARG A 18 -2.03 -0.73 -9.02
CA ARG A 18 -2.72 0.27 -8.21
C ARG A 18 -2.13 0.33 -6.80
N VAL A 19 -1.83 1.54 -6.34
CA VAL A 19 -1.42 1.84 -4.96
C VAL A 19 -2.55 2.64 -4.31
N VAL A 20 -3.00 2.21 -3.13
CA VAL A 20 -4.05 2.88 -2.34
C VAL A 20 -3.44 3.30 -1.02
N ALA A 21 -3.34 4.61 -0.78
CA ALA A 21 -2.84 5.16 0.47
C ALA A 21 -4.02 5.49 1.40
N ILE A 22 -4.07 4.84 2.57
CA ILE A 22 -5.10 5.08 3.59
C ILE A 22 -4.50 5.97 4.68
N GLY A 23 -4.82 7.26 4.59
CA GLY A 23 -4.38 8.29 5.53
C GLY A 23 -5.47 8.67 6.55
N GLY A 24 -5.08 9.43 7.56
CA GLY A 24 -6.00 9.90 8.61
C GLY A 24 -5.26 10.74 9.64
N GLY A 25 -5.72 11.98 9.85
CA GLY A 25 -4.98 13.04 10.55
C GLY A 25 -4.85 12.90 12.07
N LYS A 26 -5.41 11.86 12.69
CA LYS A 26 -5.36 11.64 14.15
C LYS A 26 -5.13 10.17 14.50
N GLY A 27 -4.60 9.91 15.70
CA GLY A 27 -4.52 8.56 16.27
C GLY A 27 -5.90 7.98 16.55
N GLY A 28 -6.05 6.66 16.41
CA GLY A 28 -7.30 5.95 16.75
C GLY A 28 -8.45 6.04 15.72
N VAL A 29 -8.30 6.74 14.60
CA VAL A 29 -9.35 6.88 13.57
C VAL A 29 -9.60 5.62 12.73
N GLY A 30 -8.97 4.49 13.08
CA GLY A 30 -9.19 3.21 12.40
C GLY A 30 -8.39 2.98 11.11
N LYS A 31 -7.37 3.79 10.79
CA LYS A 31 -6.52 3.61 9.58
C LYS A 31 -6.08 2.16 9.40
N THR A 32 -5.40 1.59 10.39
CA THR A 32 -4.88 0.21 10.34
C THR A 32 -6.01 -0.80 10.12
N THR A 33 -7.14 -0.63 10.81
CA THR A 33 -8.31 -1.50 10.67
C THR A 33 -8.86 -1.45 9.24
N VAL A 34 -9.04 -0.25 8.69
CA VAL A 34 -9.55 -0.05 7.32
C VAL A 34 -8.56 -0.59 6.29
N THR A 35 -7.25 -0.34 6.45
CA THR A 35 -6.23 -0.85 5.54
C THR A 35 -6.22 -2.38 5.51
N THR A 36 -6.21 -3.03 6.67
CA THR A 36 -6.18 -4.49 6.78
C THR A 36 -7.46 -5.12 6.21
N LEU A 37 -8.64 -4.60 6.56
CA LEU A 37 -9.91 -5.14 6.06
C LEU A 37 -10.06 -4.95 4.55
N THR A 38 -9.61 -3.81 4.01
CA THR A 38 -9.65 -3.55 2.57
C THR A 38 -8.72 -4.50 1.81
N ALA A 39 -7.52 -4.75 2.33
CA ALA A 39 -6.59 -5.69 1.73
C ALA A 39 -7.12 -7.14 1.75
N LEU A 40 -7.71 -7.56 2.88
CA LEU A 40 -8.35 -8.87 3.00
C LEU A 40 -9.53 -9.01 2.04
N ALA A 41 -10.42 -8.02 1.99
CA ALA A 41 -11.57 -8.05 1.07
C ALA A 41 -11.14 -8.11 -0.40
N ALA A 42 -10.13 -7.33 -0.80
CA ALA A 42 -9.60 -7.36 -2.16
C ALA A 42 -8.93 -8.72 -2.49
N ALA A 43 -8.24 -9.33 -1.54
CA ALA A 43 -7.68 -10.67 -1.69
C ALA A 43 -8.79 -11.73 -1.82
N SER A 44 -9.85 -11.65 -1.00
CA SER A 44 -11.03 -12.52 -1.10
C SER A 44 -11.78 -12.36 -2.43
N ALA A 45 -11.73 -11.19 -3.05
CA ALA A 45 -12.26 -10.94 -4.40
C ALA A 45 -11.35 -11.47 -5.52
N GLY A 46 -10.24 -12.16 -5.21
CA GLY A 46 -9.34 -12.78 -6.17
C GLY A 46 -8.22 -11.88 -6.69
N HIS A 47 -8.01 -10.71 -6.10
CA HIS A 47 -6.90 -9.84 -6.49
C HIS A 47 -5.57 -10.27 -5.85
N ARG A 48 -4.46 -10.04 -6.56
CA ARG A 48 -3.12 -10.07 -5.95
C ARG A 48 -2.91 -8.79 -5.16
N VAL A 49 -2.82 -8.92 -3.83
CA VAL A 49 -2.75 -7.80 -2.90
C VAL A 49 -1.44 -7.84 -2.12
N GLY A 50 -0.82 -6.68 -1.93
CA GLY A 50 0.24 -6.45 -0.95
C GLY A 50 -0.23 -5.41 0.07
N LEU A 51 0.14 -5.59 1.34
CA LEU A 51 -0.11 -4.65 2.43
C LEU A 51 1.26 -4.13 2.90
N LEU A 52 1.39 -2.81 3.02
CA LEU A 52 2.60 -2.11 3.47
C LEU A 52 2.26 -1.17 4.63
#